data_AF-A0A3B9H1Z2-F1
#
_entry.id   AF-A0A3B9H1Z2-F1
#
_cell.length_a   1.000
_cell.length_b   1.000
_cell.length_c   1.000
_cell.angle_alpha   90.00
_cell.angle_beta   90.00
_cell.angle_gamma   90.00
#
_symmetry.space_group_name_H-M   'P 1'
#
loop_
_entity.id
_entity.type
_entity.pdbx_description
1 polymer ?
#
loop_
_entity_poly.entity_id
_entity_poly.type
_entity_poly.pdbx_seq_one_letter_code
_entity_poly.pdbx_strand_id
1 'polypeptide(L)'
;MNITLSPSPNFDERKHPIDMIVLHYTGMETGQAAFDQLRNPDAKVSAHYLLWEDGRVDQLVAEDRRAWHAGVSSWQGDDDLNSRSIGIEIVNGGHDFPA
;
A
#
# COMPACT_ATOMS: atom_id res chain seq x y z
N MET A 1 -0.43 5.76 19.35
CA MET A 1 -1.08 5.26 18.12
C MET A 1 -0.71 3.79 18.02
N ASN A 2 -1.70 2.90 17.88
CA ASN A 2 -1.45 1.46 17.82
C ASN A 2 -1.45 1.05 16.34
N ILE A 3 -0.37 0.42 15.89
CA ILE A 3 -0.23 -0.17 14.56
C ILE A 3 -0.30 -1.68 14.72
N THR A 4 -1.19 -2.34 13.99
CA THR A 4 -1.30 -3.80 13.96
C THR A 4 -0.41 -4.34 12.85
N LEU A 5 0.37 -5.39 13.14
CA LEU A 5 1.17 -6.07 12.11
C LEU A 5 0.31 -7.14 11.41
N SER A 6 0.09 -6.97 10.11
CA SER A 6 -0.77 -7.83 9.29
C SER A 6 -0.06 -8.16 7.97
N PRO A 7 1.03 -8.95 8.00
CA PRO A 7 1.96 -9.06 6.89
C PRO A 7 1.30 -9.57 5.60
N SER A 8 1.65 -8.90 4.49
CA SER A 8 1.41 -9.32 3.11
C SER A 8 2.60 -10.14 2.60
N PRO A 9 2.39 -11.18 1.79
CA PRO A 9 3.48 -11.90 1.12
C PRO A 9 4.06 -11.14 -0.08
N ASN A 10 3.44 -10.04 -0.49
CA ASN A 10 3.74 -9.33 -1.73
C ASN A 10 4.78 -8.24 -1.49
N PHE A 11 6.05 -8.61 -1.41
CA PHE A 11 7.16 -7.66 -1.32
C PHE A 11 8.45 -8.27 -1.84
N ASP A 12 9.42 -7.42 -2.17
CA ASP A 12 10.78 -7.82 -2.52
C ASP A 12 11.82 -6.90 -1.85
N GLU A 13 13.08 -7.02 -2.27
CA GLU A 13 14.18 -6.19 -1.75
C GLU A 13 14.11 -4.80 -2.40
N ARG A 14 14.36 -3.75 -1.60
CA ARG A 14 14.48 -2.39 -2.13
C ARG A 14 15.76 -2.24 -2.95
N LYS A 15 15.69 -1.39 -3.98
CA LYS A 15 16.84 -1.03 -4.82
C LYS A 15 17.33 0.39 -4.58
N HIS A 16 16.54 1.21 -3.89
CA HIS A 16 16.81 2.62 -3.65
C HIS A 16 16.48 3.02 -2.20
N PRO A 17 17.10 4.08 -1.65
CA PRO A 17 16.67 4.70 -0.40
C PRO A 17 15.26 5.26 -0.50
N ILE A 18 14.57 5.32 0.64
CA ILE A 18 13.24 5.92 0.74
C ILE A 18 13.38 7.43 0.82
N ASP A 19 12.67 8.15 -0.05
CA ASP A 19 12.61 9.62 -0.04
C ASP A 19 11.21 10.19 -0.32
N MET A 20 10.20 9.31 -0.42
CA MET A 20 8.84 9.68 -0.81
C MET A 20 7.76 8.91 -0.04
N ILE A 21 6.61 9.55 0.14
CA ILE A 21 5.36 8.88 0.50
C ILE A 21 4.41 8.98 -0.70
N VAL A 22 3.73 7.88 -1.03
CA VAL A 22 2.65 7.87 -2.03
C VAL A 22 1.36 7.52 -1.33
N LEU A 23 0.38 8.42 -1.42
CA LEU A 23 -0.95 8.23 -0.85
C LEU A 23 -1.88 7.68 -1.92
N HIS A 24 -2.63 6.65 -1.54
CA HIS A 24 -3.63 5.98 -2.39
C HIS A 24 -4.96 5.88 -1.65
N TYR A 25 -6.03 5.67 -2.41
CA TYR A 25 -7.28 5.17 -1.88
C TYR A 25 -7.53 3.77 -2.46
N THR A 26 -8.19 2.91 -1.68
CA THR A 26 -8.29 1.49 -2.03
C THR A 26 -9.19 1.19 -3.23
N GLY A 27 -10.23 1.99 -3.46
CA GLY A 27 -11.14 1.84 -4.60
C GLY A 27 -11.95 0.54 -4.55
N MET A 28 -12.19 0.01 -3.35
CA MET A 28 -12.93 -1.23 -3.13
C MET A 28 -14.14 -0.98 -2.24
N GLU A 29 -15.18 -1.81 -2.41
CA GLU A 29 -16.47 -1.68 -1.71
C GLU A 29 -16.33 -1.68 -0.18
N THR A 30 -15.36 -2.42 0.36
CA THR A 30 -15.13 -2.48 1.82
C THR A 30 -13.65 -2.46 2.17
N GLY A 31 -13.33 -1.96 3.36
CA GLY A 31 -11.98 -2.04 3.91
C GLY A 31 -11.47 -3.47 4.07
N GLN A 32 -12.36 -4.43 4.36
CA GLN A 32 -11.98 -5.85 4.45
C GLN A 32 -11.57 -6.41 3.08
N ALA A 33 -12.31 -6.08 2.01
CA ALA A 33 -11.93 -6.47 0.65
C ALA A 33 -10.55 -5.91 0.27
N ALA A 34 -10.27 -4.65 0.62
CA ALA A 34 -8.96 -4.04 0.40
C ALA A 34 -7.85 -4.74 1.20
N PHE A 35 -8.09 -5.01 2.47
CA PHE A 35 -7.15 -5.72 3.33
C PHE A 35 -6.80 -7.12 2.78
N ASP A 36 -7.81 -7.87 2.34
CA ASP A 36 -7.62 -9.20 1.77
C ASP A 36 -6.87 -9.13 0.43
N GLN A 37 -7.22 -8.18 -0.43
CA GLN A 37 -6.58 -7.97 -1.73
C GLN A 37 -5.10 -7.61 -1.60
N LEU A 38 -4.74 -6.69 -0.71
CA LEU A 38 -3.36 -6.26 -0.47
C LEU A 38 -2.47 -7.36 0.14
N ARG A 39 -3.08 -8.46 0.61
CA ARG A 39 -2.42 -9.64 1.18
C ARG A 39 -2.57 -10.89 0.32
N ASN A 40 -3.29 -10.81 -0.80
CA ASN A 40 -3.49 -11.93 -1.70
C ASN A 40 -2.24 -12.16 -2.56
N PRO A 41 -1.55 -13.33 -2.46
CA PRO A 41 -0.34 -13.60 -3.25
C PRO A 41 -0.56 -13.58 -4.76
N ASP A 42 -1.78 -13.91 -5.22
CA ASP A 42 -2.11 -13.93 -6.65
C ASP A 42 -2.33 -12.51 -7.21
N ALA A 43 -2.71 -11.56 -6.36
CA ALA A 43 -2.97 -10.18 -6.75
C ALA A 43 -1.69 -9.41 -7.11
N LYS A 44 -0.55 -9.80 -6.52
CA LYS A 44 0.76 -9.15 -6.72
C LYS A 44 0.72 -7.63 -6.55
N VAL A 45 -0.06 -7.17 -5.58
CA VAL A 45 -0.11 -5.78 -5.11
C VAL A 45 -0.05 -5.76 -3.58
N SER A 46 0.49 -4.68 -3.04
CA SER A 46 0.56 -4.43 -1.60
C SER A 46 0.89 -2.98 -1.32
N ALA A 47 0.70 -2.55 -0.08
CA ALA A 47 1.15 -1.25 0.43
C ALA A 47 1.92 -1.48 1.74
N HIS A 48 2.58 -0.44 2.26
CA HIS A 48 3.22 -0.54 3.57
C HIS A 48 2.17 -0.44 4.67
N TYR A 49 1.19 0.45 4.48
CA TYR A 49 0.15 0.72 5.47
C TYR A 49 -1.24 0.74 4.83
N LEU A 50 -2.22 0.24 5.57
CA LEU A 50 -3.64 0.43 5.32
C LEU A 50 -4.25 1.22 6.49
N LEU A 51 -4.84 2.37 6.19
CA LEU A 51 -5.57 3.22 7.12
C LEU A 51 -7.07 2.96 6.97
N TRP A 52 -7.70 2.50 8.04
CA TRP A 52 -9.15 2.26 8.10
C TRP A 52 -9.91 3.55 8.40
N GLU A 53 -11.21 3.57 8.08
CA GLU A 53 -12.09 4.73 8.29
C GLU A 53 -12.22 5.14 9.77
N ASP A 54 -12.04 4.19 10.69
CA ASP A 54 -12.07 4.41 12.14
C ASP A 54 -10.70 4.82 12.73
N GLY A 55 -9.70 5.03 11.88
CA GLY A 55 -8.35 5.43 12.28
C GLY A 55 -7.44 4.28 12.72
N ARG A 56 -7.89 3.01 12.66
CA ARG A 56 -6.99 1.86 12.79
C ARG A 56 -5.96 1.86 11.67
N VAL A 57 -4.77 1.32 11.95
CA VAL A 57 -3.71 1.17 10.96
C VAL A 57 -3.15 -0.25 11.02
N ASP A 58 -3.08 -0.89 9.85
CA ASP A 58 -2.36 -2.13 9.64
C ASP A 58 -1.07 -1.87 8.86
N GLN A 59 0.06 -2.39 9.35
CA GLN A 59 1.29 -2.48 8.57
C GLN A 59 1.31 -3.82 7.83
N LEU A 60 1.33 -3.77 6.50
CA LEU A 60 1.29 -4.95 5.64
C LEU A 60 2.68 -5.32 5.12
N VAL A 61 3.56 -4.33 4.89
CA VAL A 61 4.95 -4.55 4.45
C VAL A 61 5.85 -3.67 5.30
N ALA A 62 6.94 -4.25 5.81
CA ALA A 62 7.93 -3.51 6.60
C ALA A 62 8.59 -2.40 5.77
N GLU A 63 8.94 -1.28 6.40
CA GLU A 63 9.48 -0.11 5.69
C GLU A 63 10.85 -0.36 5.05
N ASP A 64 11.62 -1.35 5.47
CA ASP A 64 12.87 -1.74 4.80
C ASP A 64 12.66 -2.62 3.55
N ARG A 65 11.42 -3.09 3.32
CA ARG A 65 11.02 -3.93 2.18
C ARG A 65 10.25 -3.14 1.13
N ARG A 66 10.39 -3.53 -0.14
CA ARG A 66 9.70 -2.90 -1.26
C ARG A 66 8.29 -3.48 -1.40
N ALA A 67 7.26 -2.71 -1.04
CA ALA A 67 5.87 -3.03 -1.38
C ALA A 67 5.57 -2.77 -2.87
N TRP A 68 4.47 -3.34 -3.37
CA TRP A 68 4.09 -3.28 -4.80
C TRP A 68 2.81 -2.43 -4.97
N HIS A 69 2.92 -1.11 -4.84
CA HIS A 69 1.77 -0.19 -4.85
C HIS A 69 1.76 0.80 -6.03
N ALA A 70 2.91 1.17 -6.57
CA ALA A 70 3.03 2.26 -7.55
C ALA A 70 2.92 1.79 -9.01
N GLY A 71 2.95 0.48 -9.28
CA GLY A 71 2.93 -0.07 -10.64
C GLY A 71 4.01 0.52 -11.55
N VAL A 72 3.69 0.70 -12.83
CA VAL A 72 4.50 1.47 -13.78
C VAL A 72 4.28 2.96 -13.51
N SER A 73 5.30 3.64 -12.99
CA SER A 73 5.21 5.03 -12.55
C SER A 73 6.54 5.75 -12.73
N SER A 74 6.55 7.09 -12.68
CA SER A 74 7.78 7.87 -12.70
C SER A 74 7.63 9.22 -12.00
N TRP A 75 8.68 9.64 -11.30
CA TRP A 75 8.77 10.95 -10.67
C TRP A 75 10.22 11.44 -10.61
N GLN A 76 10.45 12.71 -10.96
CA GLN A 76 11.79 13.34 -10.95
C GLN A 76 12.88 12.53 -11.68
N GLY A 77 12.51 11.87 -12.79
CA GLY A 77 13.44 11.15 -13.66
C GLY A 77 13.76 9.71 -13.24
N ASP A 78 13.08 9.18 -12.22
CA ASP A 78 13.20 7.80 -11.76
C ASP A 78 11.88 7.06 -11.99
N ASP A 79 11.93 5.74 -12.22
CA ASP A 79 10.80 4.89 -12.58
C ASP A 79 10.49 3.77 -11.56
N ASP A 80 11.38 3.48 -10.60
CA ASP A 80 11.12 2.48 -9.56
C ASP A 80 10.59 3.12 -8.26
N LEU A 81 9.42 3.76 -8.36
CA LEU A 81 8.84 4.46 -7.21
C LEU A 81 8.51 3.51 -6.05
N ASN A 82 8.23 2.23 -6.30
CA ASN A 82 8.07 1.23 -5.25
C ASN A 82 9.32 1.11 -4.36
N SER A 83 10.52 1.15 -4.94
CA SER A 83 11.76 1.11 -4.16
C SER A 83 11.93 2.37 -3.30
N ARG A 84 11.60 3.53 -3.86
CA ARG A 84 11.87 4.86 -3.29
C ARG A 84 10.81 5.37 -2.31
N SER A 85 9.71 4.65 -2.15
CA SER A 85 8.58 5.19 -1.41
C SER A 85 7.94 4.25 -0.40
N ILE A 86 7.20 4.88 0.50
CA ILE A 86 6.20 4.26 1.37
C ILE A 86 4.82 4.52 0.78
N GLY A 87 4.20 3.47 0.22
CA GLY A 87 2.77 3.46 -0.11
C GLY A 87 1.87 3.35 1.12
N ILE A 88 0.90 4.26 1.23
CA ILE A 88 -0.17 4.26 2.24
C ILE A 88 -1.51 4.21 1.50
N GLU A 89 -2.29 3.18 1.80
CA GLU A 89 -3.66 2.99 1.30
C GLU A 89 -4.66 3.49 2.34
N ILE A 90 -5.63 4.30 1.92
CA ILE A 90 -6.73 4.77 2.77
C ILE A 90 -8.00 4.07 2.31
N VAL A 91 -8.69 3.38 3.23
CA VAL A 91 -9.96 2.70 2.93
C VAL A 91 -10.96 3.74 2.43
N ASN A 92 -11.30 3.66 1.15
CA ASN A 92 -12.29 4.51 0.51
C ASN A 92 -12.71 3.91 -0.83
N GLY A 93 -14.02 3.90 -1.10
CA GLY A 93 -14.61 3.33 -2.31
C GLY A 93 -14.29 4.09 -3.61
N GLY A 94 -13.64 5.24 -3.54
CA GLY A 94 -13.32 6.07 -4.69
C GLY A 94 -14.57 6.61 -5.37
N HIS A 95 -14.64 6.42 -6.69
CA HIS A 95 -15.74 6.91 -7.53
C HIS A 95 -16.76 5.81 -7.86
N ASP A 96 -16.39 4.55 -7.65
CA ASP A 96 -17.18 3.38 -8.07
C ASP A 96 -18.14 2.89 -6.99
N PHE A 97 -17.89 3.26 -5.72
CA PHE A 97 -18.73 2.92 -4.58
C PHE A 97 -19.12 4.18 -3.79
N PRO A 98 -20.39 4.30 -3.37
CA PRO A 98 -20.82 5.42 -2.54
C PRO A 98 -20.10 5.40 -1.18
N ALA A 99 -19.90 6.59 -0.64
CA ALA A 99 -19.38 6.82 0.72
C ALA A 99 -20.43 6.51 1.81
#